data_AF-A0A923PND6-F1
#
_entry.id   AF-A0A923PND6-F1
#
_cell.length_a   1.000
_cell.length_b   1.000
_cell.length_c   1.000
_cell.angle_alpha   90.00
_cell.angle_beta   90.00
_cell.angle_gamma   90.00
#
_symmetry.space_group_name_H-M   'P 1'
#
loop_
_entity.id
_entity.type
_entity.pdbx_description
1 polymer ?
#
loop_
_entity_poly.entity_id
_entity_poly.type
_entity_poly.pdbx_seq_one_letter_code
_entity_poly.pdbx_strand_id
1 'polypeptide(L)'
;MRGSNCSVTVPSARFAASNDRQHDFGYPCFMPREITIDGLFIDDRNVTKDYQGPFLFTDANGPGAGGATRPFPYWLTEQVTLRNVTTTSGKTMRTSPDAEFAARVRVVEAK
;
A
#
# COMPACT_ATOMS: atom_id res chain seq x y z
N MET A 1 -22.82 -2.04 31.08
CA MET A 1 -22.00 -1.02 30.40
C MET A 1 -21.53 -1.59 29.07
N ARG A 2 -22.20 -1.30 27.96
CA ARG A 2 -21.73 -1.69 26.63
C ARG A 2 -20.78 -0.61 26.15
N GLY A 3 -19.47 -0.87 26.21
CA GLY A 3 -18.49 0.01 25.60
C GLY A 3 -18.77 0.03 24.10
N SER A 4 -19.12 1.20 23.57
CA SER A 4 -19.16 1.44 22.13
C SER A 4 -17.76 1.19 21.60
N ASN A 5 -17.55 0.05 20.95
CA ASN A 5 -16.33 -0.18 20.20
C ASN A 5 -16.31 0.83 19.06
N CYS A 6 -15.50 1.87 19.22
CA CYS A 6 -15.12 2.75 18.13
C CYS A 6 -14.33 1.87 17.16
N SER A 7 -15.00 1.35 16.13
CA SER A 7 -14.36 0.60 15.06
C SER A 7 -13.52 1.58 14.25
N VAL A 8 -12.31 1.86 14.72
CA VAL A 8 -11.30 2.52 13.92
C VAL A 8 -11.01 1.58 12.76
N THR A 9 -11.52 1.93 11.59
CA THR A 9 -11.09 1.33 10.33
C THR A 9 -9.59 1.62 10.21
N VAL A 10 -8.76 0.63 10.52
CA VAL A 10 -7.33 0.72 10.21
C VAL A 10 -7.23 0.95 8.70
N PRO A 11 -6.55 2.02 8.24
CA PRO A 11 -6.37 2.23 6.83
C PRO A 11 -5.74 0.96 6.25
N SER A 12 -6.36 0.46 5.19
CA SER A 12 -5.92 -0.80 4.58
C SER A 12 -4.49 -0.67 4.06
N ALA A 13 -4.05 0.52 3.63
CA ALA A 13 -2.71 0.78 3.14
C ALA A 13 -1.81 1.54 4.15
N ARG A 14 -0.48 1.43 3.99
CA ARG A 14 0.52 2.16 4.80
C ARG A 14 1.13 3.35 4.06
N PHE A 15 1.28 3.24 2.75
CA PHE A 15 1.70 4.32 1.88
C PHE A 15 0.54 4.73 0.98
N ALA A 16 0.12 5.99 1.10
CA ALA A 16 -0.85 6.59 0.20
C ALA A 16 -0.16 6.96 -1.13
N ALA A 17 -0.04 5.99 -2.03
CA ALA A 17 0.40 6.19 -3.40
C ALA A 17 -0.80 6.68 -4.22
N SER A 18 -0.70 7.86 -4.83
CA SER A 18 -1.70 8.38 -5.77
C SER A 18 -1.08 9.45 -6.65
N ASN A 19 -1.04 9.22 -7.96
CA ASN A 19 -0.63 10.21 -8.95
C ASN A 19 -1.43 10.01 -10.24
N ASP A 20 -2.16 11.03 -10.67
CA ASP A 20 -3.03 10.98 -11.85
C ASP A 20 -2.27 11.12 -13.18
N ARG A 21 -0.99 11.50 -13.12
CA ARG A 21 -0.08 11.69 -14.26
C ARG A 21 -0.51 12.77 -15.25
N GLN A 22 -1.32 13.73 -14.79
CA GLN A 22 -1.86 14.81 -15.63
C GLN A 22 -1.08 16.13 -15.51
N HIS A 23 -0.32 16.31 -14.43
CA HIS A 23 0.40 17.55 -14.16
C HIS A 23 1.87 17.48 -14.64
N ASP A 24 2.29 18.48 -15.42
CA ASP A 24 3.70 18.66 -15.77
C ASP A 24 4.42 19.42 -14.66
N PHE A 25 5.20 18.71 -13.85
CA PHE A 25 6.04 19.34 -12.83
C PHE A 25 7.37 19.88 -13.40
N GLY A 26 7.66 19.64 -14.69
CA GLY A 26 8.95 19.91 -15.31
C GLY A 26 10.02 18.84 -15.05
N TYR A 27 9.64 17.72 -14.42
CA TYR A 27 10.50 16.56 -14.16
C TYR A 27 9.68 15.28 -13.90
N PRO A 28 10.26 14.07 -14.07
CA PRO A 28 9.58 12.82 -13.75
C PRO A 28 9.27 12.70 -12.26
N CYS A 29 8.05 12.30 -11.91
CA CYS A 29 7.68 11.98 -10.53
C CYS A 29 8.13 10.55 -10.19
N PHE A 30 8.57 10.35 -8.95
CA PHE A 30 9.03 9.04 -8.49
C PHE A 30 8.58 8.74 -7.06
N MET A 31 8.26 7.48 -6.80
CA MET A 31 8.28 6.90 -5.47
C MET A 31 9.73 6.52 -5.10
N PRO A 32 10.04 6.33 -3.80
CA PRO A 32 11.29 5.68 -3.42
C PRO A 32 11.45 4.34 -4.14
N ARG A 33 12.62 4.14 -4.75
CA ARG A 33 12.96 2.91 -5.49
C ARG A 33 12.92 1.68 -4.60
N GLU A 34 13.45 1.82 -3.39
CA GLU A 34 13.52 0.77 -2.38
C GLU A 34 12.95 1.27 -1.06
N ILE A 35 12.17 0.43 -0.39
CA ILE A 35 11.63 0.69 0.93
C ILE A 35 12.00 -0.47 1.85
N THR A 36 12.50 -0.17 3.04
CA THR A 36 12.68 -1.16 4.11
C THR A 36 11.73 -0.85 5.25
N ILE A 37 10.96 -1.84 5.68
CA ILE A 37 10.11 -1.78 6.86
C ILE A 37 10.67 -2.78 7.86
N ASP A 38 11.08 -2.32 9.04
CA ASP A 38 11.64 -3.16 10.09
C ASP A 38 10.89 -2.95 11.41
N GLY A 39 10.50 -4.06 12.06
CA GLY A 39 9.87 -4.06 13.37
C GLY A 39 8.43 -3.53 13.41
N LEU A 40 7.72 -3.51 12.27
CA LEU A 40 6.33 -3.05 12.22
C LEU A 40 5.38 -4.13 12.79
N PHE A 41 4.71 -3.81 13.90
CA PHE A 41 3.58 -4.57 14.41
C PHE A 41 2.26 -3.89 14.05
N ILE A 42 1.30 -4.67 13.52
CA ILE A 42 -0.03 -4.18 13.14
C ILE A 42 -1.08 -4.89 13.99
N ASP A 43 -1.81 -4.11 14.79
CA ASP A 43 -2.95 -4.63 15.54
C ASP A 43 -4.24 -4.59 14.71
N ASP A 44 -4.57 -5.72 14.09
CA ASP A 44 -5.74 -5.92 13.23
C ASP A 44 -6.77 -6.89 13.85
N ARG A 45 -6.84 -6.96 15.19
CA ARG A 45 -7.81 -7.82 15.91
C ARG A 45 -9.28 -7.47 15.64
N ASN A 46 -9.57 -6.22 15.31
CA ASN A 46 -10.94 -5.68 15.21
C ASN A 46 -11.35 -5.39 13.75
N VAL A 47 -10.97 -6.29 12.84
CA VAL A 47 -11.31 -6.24 11.41
C VAL A 47 -12.46 -7.18 11.07
N THR A 48 -13.09 -6.98 9.92
CA THR A 48 -14.18 -7.83 9.43
C THR A 48 -13.68 -9.25 9.10
N LYS A 49 -14.59 -10.23 9.09
CA LYS A 49 -14.24 -11.66 8.86
C LYS A 49 -13.55 -11.90 7.52
N ASP A 50 -13.91 -11.13 6.51
CA ASP A 50 -13.40 -11.20 5.14
C ASP A 50 -12.02 -10.52 4.94
N TYR A 51 -11.41 -9.97 5.99
CA TYR A 51 -10.33 -9.00 5.89
C TYR A 51 -9.07 -9.33 5.06
N GLN A 52 -8.65 -10.54 4.68
CA GLN A 52 -7.41 -10.82 3.89
C GLN A 52 -6.01 -10.22 4.27
N GLY A 53 -5.87 -9.14 5.04
CA GLY A 53 -4.59 -8.55 5.43
C GLY A 53 -4.40 -7.11 4.94
N PRO A 54 -3.44 -6.38 5.53
CA PRO A 54 -3.14 -4.99 5.17
C PRO A 54 -2.41 -4.90 3.84
N PHE A 55 -2.57 -3.79 3.14
CA PHE A 55 -1.78 -3.38 1.98
C PHE A 55 -0.56 -2.54 2.37
N LEU A 56 0.50 -2.64 1.59
CA LEU A 56 1.65 -1.72 1.63
C LEU A 56 1.26 -0.39 1.00
N PHE A 57 0.68 -0.42 -0.20
CA PHE A 57 0.32 0.77 -0.98
C PHE A 57 -1.18 0.82 -1.29
N THR A 58 -1.70 2.04 -1.44
CA THR A 58 -2.98 2.27 -2.13
C THR A 58 -2.86 2.03 -3.64
N ASP A 59 -3.95 2.24 -4.37
CA ASP A 59 -3.93 2.30 -5.84
C ASP A 59 -3.16 3.55 -6.31
N ALA A 60 -1.99 3.33 -6.91
CA ALA A 60 -1.09 4.40 -7.34
C ALA A 60 -1.65 5.25 -8.48
N ASN A 61 -2.63 4.73 -9.22
CA ASN A 61 -3.25 5.43 -10.33
C ASN A 61 -4.26 6.49 -9.88
N GLY A 62 -4.66 6.49 -8.61
CA GLY A 62 -5.67 7.38 -8.07
C GLY A 62 -7.09 7.07 -8.58
N PRO A 63 -8.12 7.70 -7.98
CA PRO A 63 -9.50 7.53 -8.41
C PRO A 63 -9.71 8.05 -9.83
N GLY A 64 -10.36 7.27 -10.71
CA GLY A 64 -10.73 7.73 -12.05
C GLY A 64 -9.71 7.44 -13.17
N ALA A 65 -8.80 6.49 -12.96
CA ALA A 65 -7.76 6.09 -13.91
C ALA A 65 -8.24 5.52 -15.27
N GLY A 66 -9.54 5.26 -15.43
CA GLY A 66 -10.09 4.64 -16.63
C GLY A 66 -10.12 5.59 -17.83
N GLY A 67 -9.28 5.34 -18.83
CA GLY A 67 -9.45 5.86 -20.19
C GLY A 67 -8.81 7.21 -20.52
N ALA A 68 -8.14 7.87 -19.58
CA ALA A 68 -7.42 9.12 -19.86
C ALA A 68 -5.98 8.85 -20.32
N THR A 69 -5.55 9.54 -21.39
CA THR A 69 -4.13 9.61 -21.76
C THR A 69 -3.35 10.24 -20.60
N ARG A 70 -2.31 9.55 -20.14
CA ARG A 70 -1.45 9.92 -19.01
C ARG A 70 -0.06 10.33 -19.51
N PRO A 71 0.14 11.60 -19.89
CA PRO A 71 1.32 12.02 -20.61
C PRO A 71 2.59 12.03 -19.76
N PHE A 72 2.49 12.14 -18.43
CA PHE A 72 3.66 12.28 -17.56
C PHE A 72 4.01 10.98 -16.83
N PRO A 73 5.27 10.50 -16.91
CA PRO A 73 5.66 9.25 -16.27
C PRO A 73 5.66 9.38 -14.74
N TYR A 74 5.21 8.31 -14.07
CA TYR A 74 5.34 8.14 -12.62
C TYR A 74 6.05 6.83 -12.32
N TRP A 75 7.26 6.94 -11.79
CA TRP A 75 8.10 5.79 -11.45
C TRP A 75 7.69 5.22 -10.10
N LEU A 76 7.22 3.98 -10.11
CA LEU A 76 6.75 3.27 -8.92
C LEU A 76 7.92 2.62 -8.17
N THR A 77 7.70 2.30 -6.90
CA THR A 77 8.64 1.52 -6.09
C THR A 77 8.98 0.19 -6.77
N GLU A 78 10.25 -0.22 -6.73
CA GLU A 78 10.73 -1.46 -7.32
C GLU A 78 10.90 -2.57 -6.29
N GLN A 79 11.29 -2.25 -5.05
CA GLN A 79 11.50 -3.24 -3.99
C GLN A 79 10.95 -2.77 -2.64
N VAL A 80 10.32 -3.70 -1.92
CA VAL A 80 10.02 -3.56 -0.49
C VAL A 80 10.67 -4.71 0.27
N THR A 81 11.46 -4.39 1.28
CA THR A 81 12.03 -5.36 2.22
C THR A 81 11.25 -5.31 3.53
N LEU A 82 10.65 -6.43 3.93
CA LEU A 82 9.92 -6.57 5.19
C LEU A 82 10.78 -7.35 6.18
N ARG A 83 11.15 -6.70 7.28
CA ARG A 83 11.91 -7.26 8.40
C ARG A 83 11.06 -7.24 9.65
N ASN A 84 10.92 -8.38 10.33
CA ASN A 84 10.20 -8.46 11.60
C ASN A 84 8.77 -7.87 11.57
N VAL A 85 8.09 -7.95 10.42
CA VAL A 85 6.74 -7.41 10.26
C VAL A 85 5.73 -8.44 10.71
N THR A 86 4.84 -8.06 11.64
CA THR A 86 3.88 -8.96 12.26
C THR A 86 2.50 -8.33 12.36
N THR A 87 1.47 -9.17 12.31
CA THR A 87 0.06 -8.77 12.47
C THR A 87 -0.57 -9.61 13.58
N THR A 88 -1.52 -9.05 14.34
CA THR A 88 -2.21 -9.85 15.37
C THR A 88 -3.04 -10.99 14.76
N SER A 89 -3.59 -10.79 13.57
CA SER A 89 -4.38 -11.78 12.85
C SER A 89 -3.54 -12.87 12.17
N GLY A 90 -2.21 -12.69 12.11
CA GLY A 90 -1.29 -13.57 11.38
C GLY A 90 -1.37 -13.45 9.85
N LYS A 91 -2.18 -12.52 9.32
CA LYS A 91 -2.26 -12.26 7.88
C LYS A 91 -1.03 -11.51 7.39
N THR A 92 -0.56 -11.86 6.20
CA THR A 92 0.60 -11.24 5.56
C THR A 92 0.26 -9.87 4.97
N MET A 93 1.29 -9.05 4.78
CA MET A 93 1.15 -7.81 4.00
C MET A 93 0.85 -8.14 2.54
N ARG A 94 -0.07 -7.40 1.94
CA ARG A 94 -0.40 -7.38 0.52
C ARG A 94 0.28 -6.19 -0.12
N THR A 95 0.59 -6.24 -1.41
CA THR A 95 1.33 -5.13 -2.06
C THR A 95 0.45 -3.92 -2.34
N SER A 96 -0.50 -4.04 -3.25
CA SER A 96 -1.43 -2.98 -3.64
C SER A 96 -2.73 -3.62 -4.16
N PRO A 97 -3.89 -2.94 -4.06
CA PRO A 97 -5.08 -3.33 -4.81
C PRO A 97 -4.94 -3.10 -6.32
N ASP A 98 -3.99 -2.26 -6.78
CA ASP A 98 -3.62 -2.13 -8.19
C ASP A 98 -2.77 -3.33 -8.63
N ALA A 99 -3.30 -4.13 -9.55
CA ALA A 99 -2.64 -5.35 -10.03
C ALA A 99 -1.36 -5.07 -10.82
N GLU A 100 -1.29 -3.97 -11.59
CA GLU A 100 -0.08 -3.63 -12.36
C GLU A 100 1.04 -3.19 -11.42
N PHE A 101 0.70 -2.36 -10.42
CA PHE A 101 1.66 -1.98 -9.39
C PHE A 101 2.10 -3.18 -8.56
N ALA A 102 1.15 -4.02 -8.12
CA ALA A 102 1.46 -5.21 -7.33
C ALA A 102 2.38 -6.20 -8.06
N ALA A 103 2.23 -6.36 -9.38
CA ALA A 103 3.07 -7.25 -10.18
C ALA A 103 4.50 -6.72 -10.40
N ARG A 104 4.71 -5.40 -10.31
CA ARG A 104 6.02 -4.75 -10.52
C ARG A 104 6.92 -4.74 -9.30
N VAL A 105 6.34 -4.64 -8.11
CA VAL A 105 7.12 -4.51 -6.86
C VAL A 105 7.65 -5.87 -6.44
N ARG A 106 8.97 -5.99 -6.27
CA ARG A 106 9.58 -7.14 -5.61
C ARG A 106 9.46 -7.00 -4.10
N VAL A 107 8.68 -7.88 -3.47
CA VAL A 107 8.62 -7.97 -2.00
C VAL A 107 9.61 -9.02 -1.52
N VAL A 108 10.49 -8.65 -0.59
CA VAL A 108 11.47 -9.51 0.05
C VAL A 108 11.15 -9.61 1.52
N GLU A 109 10.92 -10.82 2.01
CA GLU A 109 10.78 -11.07 3.44
C GLU A 109 12.13 -11.48 4.03
N ALA A 110 12.56 -10.79 5.07
CA ALA A 110 13.75 -11.10 5.84
C ALA A 110 13.31 -11.30 7.30
N LYS A 111 13.57 -12.48 7.85
CA LYS A 111 13.34 -12.78 9.27
C LYS A 111 14.56 -12.43 10.10
#